data_AF-A0A8R1ENE2-F1
#
_entry.id   AF-A0A8R1ENE2-F1
#
_cell.length_a   1.000
_cell.length_b   1.000
_cell.length_c   1.000
_cell.angle_alpha   90.00
_cell.angle_beta   90.00
_cell.angle_gamma   90.00
#
_symmetry.space_group_name_H-M   'P 1'
#
loop_
_entity.id
_entity.type
_entity.pdbx_description
1 polymer ?
#
loop_
_entity_poly.entity_id
_entity_poly.type
_entity_poly.pdbx_seq_one_letter_code
_entity_poly.pdbx_strand_id
1 'polypeptide(L)'
;MLLHLLCNLLFSVTTALCSMRIMTVSGYGALPFDMQSELQKSLKWFENAFHVTKHPQPVTLDDVIHRIPEYRRFSTVFVQTPEKNANFPMKSDNFQNLLAFADFTVFVVSKDPAKCQLDPGLLAEALPISLAADTRPPLAIMSICPRDRHPVPFFDLFRHEILHGMGYGLIIDKSKLTVKKSEKYTWKTPKGGQPAIRHYLDFDDFALKVAKDHFKCQTMVGVEADGERKNHLNEYIFGNELMTTDLEASGNIFSYISAAIIERTYNGKEQWYKVNQTFIHAEASQYKFAKNFGCEFLTKSCFEFINHVERSNNSRTIEPFCSRNDKNMCYGPPGLPSRHLKADCTPLNVFSQQVADNGVKPTYGFSSQISQRRFCPIIKNSQNLPPNYELGPCPGATG
;
A
#
# COMPACT_ATOMS: atom_id res chain seq x y z
N MET A 1 -33.35 -41.35 8.85
CA MET A 1 -32.14 -41.64 8.03
C MET A 1 -31.52 -40.29 7.67
N LEU A 2 -30.86 -39.55 8.55
CA LEU A 2 -29.67 -39.86 9.36
C LEU A 2 -28.46 -40.26 8.48
N LEU A 3 -27.92 -39.28 7.75
CA LEU A 3 -26.59 -39.40 7.15
C LEU A 3 -25.93 -38.05 6.81
N HIS A 4 -25.90 -37.05 7.70
CA HIS A 4 -25.10 -35.82 7.50
C HIS A 4 -24.40 -35.27 8.75
N LEU A 5 -24.22 -36.11 9.79
CA LEU A 5 -23.58 -35.70 11.05
C LEU A 5 -22.55 -36.73 11.50
N LEU A 6 -21.47 -36.89 10.74
CA LEU A 6 -20.24 -37.54 11.19
C LEU A 6 -19.03 -36.86 10.53
N CYS A 7 -18.68 -35.67 11.02
CA CYS A 7 -17.32 -35.17 10.95
C CYS A 7 -16.77 -35.12 12.38
N ASN A 8 -16.59 -36.31 12.96
CA ASN A 8 -15.90 -36.52 14.22
C ASN A 8 -15.36 -37.94 14.17
N LEU A 9 -14.11 -38.08 13.72
CA LEU A 9 -13.17 -39.11 14.17
C LEU A 9 -11.83 -38.89 13.46
N LEU A 10 -10.85 -38.47 14.28
CA LEU A 10 -9.42 -38.72 14.14
C LEU A 10 -8.69 -38.14 12.93
N PHE A 11 -8.52 -36.82 12.82
CA PHE A 11 -7.35 -36.24 12.16
C PHE A 11 -6.96 -34.90 12.81
N SER A 12 -5.65 -34.65 12.88
CA SER A 12 -4.96 -33.43 13.30
C SER A 12 -5.83 -32.16 13.34
N VAL A 13 -5.81 -31.44 14.47
CA VAL A 13 -6.44 -30.11 14.61
C VAL A 13 -5.70 -29.12 13.70
N THR A 14 -5.98 -29.19 12.40
CA THR A 14 -5.68 -28.09 11.48
C THR A 14 -6.78 -27.06 11.72
N THR A 15 -6.43 -25.97 12.40
CA THR A 15 -7.31 -24.81 12.55
C THR A 15 -7.76 -24.38 11.15
N ALA A 16 -9.05 -24.54 10.85
CA ALA A 16 -9.58 -24.22 9.53
C ALA A 16 -9.40 -22.72 9.24
N LEU A 17 -8.87 -22.41 8.06
CA LEU A 17 -8.81 -21.05 7.54
C LEU A 17 -10.21 -20.62 7.11
N CYS A 18 -10.62 -19.43 7.52
CA CYS A 18 -11.90 -18.83 7.17
C CYS A 18 -11.70 -17.42 6.63
N SER A 19 -12.63 -16.93 5.80
CA SER A 19 -12.71 -15.50 5.44
C SER A 19 -12.68 -14.62 6.67
N MET A 20 -11.86 -13.57 6.62
CA MET A 20 -11.72 -12.63 7.71
C MET A 20 -13.03 -11.89 7.94
N ARG A 21 -13.57 -11.97 9.16
CA ARG A 21 -14.65 -11.09 9.59
C ARG A 21 -14.06 -9.81 10.14
N ILE A 22 -14.27 -8.72 9.43
CA ILE A 22 -13.72 -7.40 9.77
C ILE A 22 -14.84 -6.40 10.03
N MET A 23 -14.62 -5.48 10.95
CA MET A 23 -15.51 -4.34 11.15
C MET A 23 -14.76 -3.09 11.61
N THR A 24 -15.38 -1.94 11.45
CA THR A 24 -14.95 -0.69 12.08
C THR A 24 -15.94 -0.25 13.15
N VAL A 25 -15.43 0.41 14.19
CA VAL A 25 -16.22 0.93 15.31
C VAL A 25 -15.84 2.39 15.54
N SER A 26 -16.81 3.30 15.58
CA SER A 26 -16.61 4.72 15.83
C SER A 26 -17.48 5.21 16.98
N GLY A 27 -16.86 5.81 18.00
CA GLY A 27 -17.59 6.55 19.03
C GLY A 27 -18.06 7.94 18.58
N TYR A 28 -17.59 8.39 17.41
CA TYR A 28 -17.87 9.73 16.86
C TYR A 28 -19.07 9.75 15.91
N GLY A 29 -19.73 8.60 15.72
CA GLY A 29 -20.77 8.43 14.72
C GLY A 29 -20.22 8.01 13.35
N ALA A 30 -21.07 8.14 12.34
CA ALA A 30 -20.75 7.78 10.96
C ALA A 30 -19.77 8.77 10.32
N LEU A 31 -18.97 8.28 9.37
CA LEU A 31 -18.16 9.14 8.51
C LEU A 31 -19.04 9.85 7.47
N PRO A 32 -18.52 10.90 6.79
CA PRO A 32 -19.15 11.44 5.58
C PRO A 32 -19.53 10.32 4.60
N PHE A 33 -20.65 10.50 3.89
CA PHE A 33 -21.28 9.41 3.12
C PHE A 33 -20.35 8.75 2.08
N ASP A 34 -19.54 9.55 1.40
CA ASP A 34 -18.53 9.08 0.44
C ASP A 34 -17.48 8.20 1.13
N MET A 35 -16.88 8.68 2.22
CA MET A 35 -15.93 7.90 3.03
C MET A 35 -16.57 6.63 3.59
N GLN A 36 -17.82 6.73 4.07
CA GLN A 36 -18.58 5.62 4.62
C GLN A 36 -18.79 4.52 3.57
N SER A 37 -19.16 4.90 2.35
CA SER A 37 -19.34 3.96 1.23
C SER A 37 -18.03 3.28 0.84
N GLU A 38 -16.95 4.06 0.70
CA GLU A 38 -15.65 3.50 0.35
C GLU A 38 -15.07 2.60 1.45
N LEU A 39 -15.24 2.97 2.73
CA LEU A 39 -14.86 2.09 3.85
C LEU A 39 -15.62 0.76 3.81
N GLN A 40 -16.91 0.76 3.44
CA GLN A 40 -17.68 -0.47 3.34
C GLN A 40 -17.14 -1.38 2.23
N LYS A 41 -16.81 -0.80 1.08
CA LYS A 41 -16.17 -1.52 -0.03
C LYS A 41 -14.82 -2.08 0.40
N SER A 42 -14.00 -1.31 1.12
CA SER A 42 -12.70 -1.76 1.63
C SER A 42 -12.86 -2.93 2.60
N LEU A 43 -13.80 -2.87 3.55
CA LEU A 43 -14.11 -3.98 4.46
C LEU A 43 -14.53 -5.25 3.69
N LYS A 44 -15.39 -5.10 2.67
CA LYS A 44 -15.78 -6.23 1.80
C LYS A 44 -14.61 -6.80 1.02
N TRP A 45 -13.70 -5.94 0.55
CA TRP A 45 -12.47 -6.38 -0.10
C TRP A 45 -11.60 -7.21 0.86
N PHE A 46 -11.42 -6.80 2.12
CA PHE A 46 -10.67 -7.57 3.12
C PHE A 46 -11.31 -8.94 3.43
N GLU A 47 -12.63 -9.00 3.58
CA GLU A 47 -13.36 -10.26 3.83
C GLU A 47 -13.09 -11.31 2.74
N ASN A 48 -12.98 -10.86 1.49
CA ASN A 48 -12.71 -11.73 0.35
C ASN A 48 -11.21 -11.99 0.12
N ALA A 49 -10.36 -11.00 0.40
CA ALA A 49 -8.93 -11.05 0.14
C ALA A 49 -8.12 -11.82 1.19
N PHE A 50 -8.61 -11.91 2.44
CA PHE A 50 -7.86 -12.49 3.54
C PHE A 50 -8.60 -13.65 4.21
N HIS A 51 -7.86 -14.74 4.38
CA HIS A 51 -8.23 -15.84 5.26
C HIS A 51 -7.37 -15.81 6.53
N VAL A 52 -8.00 -16.11 7.66
CA VAL A 52 -7.36 -16.14 8.97
C VAL A 52 -7.81 -17.36 9.75
N THR A 53 -7.00 -17.76 10.73
CA THR A 53 -7.45 -18.62 11.82
C THR A 53 -8.16 -17.77 12.87
N LYS A 54 -9.22 -18.34 13.47
CA LYS A 54 -9.94 -17.69 14.57
C LYS A 54 -8.94 -17.40 15.70
N HIS A 55 -8.94 -16.17 16.19
CA HIS A 55 -8.11 -15.82 17.34
C HIS A 55 -8.56 -16.65 18.57
N PRO A 56 -7.64 -17.27 19.33
CA PRO A 56 -8.01 -18.18 20.41
C PRO A 56 -8.72 -17.48 21.57
N GLN A 57 -8.49 -16.17 21.73
CA GLN A 57 -9.13 -15.33 22.75
C GLN A 57 -10.01 -14.29 22.06
N PRO A 58 -11.34 -14.39 22.14
CA PRO A 58 -12.23 -13.37 21.59
C PRO A 58 -11.98 -12.01 22.24
N VAL A 59 -12.10 -10.93 21.48
CA VAL A 59 -11.99 -9.57 22.00
C VAL A 59 -13.19 -9.27 22.89
N THR A 60 -12.92 -8.76 24.09
CA THR A 60 -13.95 -8.30 25.03
C THR A 60 -14.05 -6.78 25.07
N LEU A 61 -15.14 -6.26 25.63
CA LEU A 61 -15.28 -4.83 25.87
C LEU A 61 -14.21 -4.31 26.85
N ASP A 62 -13.79 -5.12 27.81
CA ASP A 62 -12.75 -4.76 28.77
C ASP A 62 -11.39 -4.62 28.08
N ASP A 63 -11.07 -5.48 27.12
CA ASP A 63 -9.87 -5.34 26.28
C ASP A 63 -9.85 -4.00 25.55
N VAL A 64 -11.00 -3.64 24.96
CA VAL A 64 -11.18 -2.37 24.23
C VAL A 64 -10.99 -1.18 25.19
N ILE A 65 -11.67 -1.17 26.34
CA ILE A 65 -11.57 -0.06 27.30
C ILE A 65 -10.17 0.02 27.91
N HIS A 66 -9.48 -1.10 28.11
CA HIS A 66 -8.13 -1.11 28.65
C HIS A 66 -7.12 -0.57 27.64
N ARG A 67 -7.20 -0.99 26.38
CA ARG A 67 -6.25 -0.61 25.32
C ARG A 67 -6.57 0.72 24.64
N ILE A 68 -7.84 1.12 24.64
CA ILE A 68 -8.34 2.35 24.03
C ILE A 68 -9.24 3.08 25.05
N PRO A 69 -8.65 3.67 26.11
CA PRO A 69 -9.41 4.23 27.25
C PRO A 69 -10.45 5.30 26.87
N GLU A 70 -10.23 5.99 25.76
CA GLU A 70 -11.16 6.96 25.20
C GLU A 70 -12.55 6.37 24.98
N TYR A 71 -12.67 5.09 24.62
CA TYR A 71 -13.97 4.47 24.35
C TYR A 71 -14.85 4.29 25.59
N ARG A 72 -14.31 4.51 26.80
CA ARG A 72 -15.08 4.50 28.04
C ARG A 72 -16.13 5.61 28.09
N ARG A 73 -15.95 6.70 27.34
CA ARG A 73 -16.84 7.87 27.37
C ARG A 73 -18.10 7.73 26.50
N PHE A 74 -18.12 6.78 25.57
CA PHE A 74 -19.22 6.65 24.63
C PHE A 74 -20.30 5.70 25.18
N SER A 75 -21.55 6.16 25.19
CA SER A 75 -22.70 5.31 25.52
C SER A 75 -23.15 4.46 24.33
N THR A 76 -22.90 4.95 23.12
CA THR A 76 -23.30 4.35 21.83
C THR A 76 -22.11 4.40 20.89
N VAL A 77 -21.95 3.37 20.08
CA VAL A 77 -20.96 3.31 19.00
C VAL A 77 -21.64 3.02 17.68
N PHE A 78 -21.10 3.61 16.62
CA PHE A 78 -21.46 3.29 15.25
C PHE A 78 -20.54 2.18 14.75
N VAL A 79 -21.13 1.07 14.32
CA VAL A 79 -20.42 -0.11 13.82
C VAL A 79 -20.70 -0.25 12.34
N GLN A 80 -19.66 -0.54 11.56
CA GLN A 80 -19.75 -0.81 10.14
C GLN A 80 -19.05 -2.12 9.79
N THR A 81 -19.77 -2.98 9.10
CA THR A 81 -19.30 -4.26 8.56
C THR A 81 -19.34 -4.21 7.03
N PRO A 82 -18.86 -5.25 6.31
CA PRO A 82 -18.98 -5.33 4.86
C PRO A 82 -20.43 -5.18 4.35
N GLU A 83 -21.41 -5.61 5.14
CA GLU A 83 -22.81 -5.71 4.69
C GLU A 83 -23.73 -4.64 5.31
N LYS A 84 -23.41 -4.18 6.53
CA LYS A 84 -24.35 -3.37 7.33
C LYS A 84 -23.63 -2.31 8.15
N ASN A 85 -24.35 -1.24 8.44
CA ASN A 85 -23.98 -0.28 9.45
C ASN A 85 -25.12 -0.11 10.47
N ALA A 86 -24.79 0.12 11.73
CA ALA A 86 -25.77 0.32 12.78
C ALA A 86 -25.16 0.96 14.03
N ASN A 87 -26.00 1.62 14.83
CA ASN A 87 -25.64 2.11 16.15
C ASN A 87 -25.93 1.04 17.20
N PHE A 88 -25.00 0.83 18.12
CA PHE A 88 -25.15 -0.10 19.23
C PHE A 88 -24.85 0.58 20.56
N PRO A 89 -25.64 0.34 21.62
CA PRO A 89 -25.22 0.71 22.97
C PRO A 89 -23.93 -0.03 23.32
N MET A 90 -22.93 0.70 23.84
CA MET A 90 -21.58 0.18 24.09
C MET A 90 -21.56 -1.04 25.03
N LYS A 91 -22.51 -1.08 25.99
CA LYS A 91 -22.62 -2.17 26.97
C LYS A 91 -23.63 -3.27 26.56
N SER A 92 -24.19 -3.22 25.35
CA SER A 92 -25.17 -4.21 24.92
C SER A 92 -24.54 -5.56 24.59
N ASP A 93 -25.27 -6.64 24.85
CA ASP A 93 -24.85 -8.01 24.48
C ASP A 93 -24.62 -8.14 22.97
N ASN A 94 -25.41 -7.44 22.15
CA ASN A 94 -25.24 -7.42 20.70
C ASN A 94 -23.87 -6.90 20.27
N PHE A 95 -23.40 -5.80 20.87
CA PHE A 95 -22.07 -5.27 20.55
C PHE A 95 -20.95 -6.19 21.05
N GLN A 96 -21.09 -6.74 22.26
CA GLN A 96 -20.12 -7.70 22.79
C GLN A 96 -20.02 -8.97 21.93
N ASN A 97 -21.16 -9.49 21.48
CA ASN A 97 -21.20 -10.63 20.56
C ASN A 97 -20.54 -10.30 19.21
N LEU A 98 -20.71 -9.09 18.70
CA LEU A 98 -20.03 -8.64 17.48
C LEU A 98 -18.50 -8.59 17.66
N LEU A 99 -18.01 -8.04 18.78
CA LEU A 99 -16.57 -8.03 19.10
C LEU A 99 -15.98 -9.44 19.17
N ALA A 100 -16.68 -10.37 19.82
CA ALA A 100 -16.24 -11.77 19.91
C ALA A 100 -16.31 -12.50 18.56
N PHE A 101 -17.26 -12.12 17.70
CA PHE A 101 -17.45 -12.71 16.39
C PHE A 101 -16.40 -12.23 15.38
N ALA A 102 -16.04 -10.95 15.40
CA ALA A 102 -15.04 -10.38 14.51
C ALA A 102 -13.66 -11.05 14.67
N ASP A 103 -12.93 -11.14 13.57
CA ASP A 103 -11.54 -11.60 13.54
C ASP A 103 -10.56 -10.42 13.58
N PHE A 104 -11.00 -9.23 13.18
CA PHE A 104 -10.24 -8.00 13.24
C PHE A 104 -11.17 -6.78 13.38
N THR A 105 -10.86 -5.87 14.29
CA THR A 105 -11.69 -4.68 14.54
C THR A 105 -10.84 -3.41 14.52
N VAL A 106 -11.26 -2.42 13.73
CA VAL A 106 -10.61 -1.11 13.66
C VAL A 106 -11.43 -0.07 14.42
N PHE A 107 -10.84 0.55 15.43
CA PHE A 107 -11.46 1.58 16.26
C PHE A 107 -11.06 2.97 15.77
N VAL A 108 -12.04 3.78 15.37
CA VAL A 108 -11.82 5.17 14.98
C VAL A 108 -11.62 6.03 16.23
N VAL A 109 -10.41 6.53 16.45
CA VAL A 109 -10.05 7.34 17.63
C VAL A 109 -10.08 8.83 17.33
N SER A 110 -10.02 9.67 18.37
CA SER A 110 -9.94 11.11 18.15
C SER A 110 -8.69 11.45 17.35
N LYS A 111 -8.89 12.39 16.43
CA LYS A 111 -7.83 13.06 15.69
C LYS A 111 -6.86 13.73 16.67
N ASP A 112 -5.56 13.60 16.45
CA ASP A 112 -4.59 14.56 16.98
C ASP A 112 -4.59 15.79 16.05
N PRO A 113 -5.20 16.93 16.47
CA PRO A 113 -5.32 18.09 15.61
C PRO A 113 -3.96 18.69 15.27
N ALA A 114 -2.99 18.61 16.19
CA ALA A 114 -1.64 19.09 15.96
C ALA A 114 -0.95 18.22 14.90
N LYS A 115 -1.10 16.89 14.97
CA LYS A 115 -0.50 15.99 13.96
C LYS A 115 -1.01 16.26 12.55
N CYS A 116 -2.32 16.37 12.35
CA CYS A 116 -2.88 16.65 11.03
C CYS A 116 -2.63 18.09 10.52
N GLN A 117 -2.29 19.02 11.42
CA GLN A 117 -1.85 20.38 11.05
C GLN A 117 -0.36 20.40 10.68
N LEU A 118 0.47 19.65 11.41
CA LEU A 118 1.91 19.54 11.20
C LEU A 118 2.27 18.80 9.91
N ASP A 119 1.45 17.81 9.53
CA ASP A 119 1.63 17.08 8.29
C ASP A 119 0.45 17.33 7.33
N PRO A 120 0.64 18.26 6.36
CA PRO A 120 -0.38 18.50 5.39
C PRO A 120 -0.65 17.33 4.41
N GLY A 121 0.21 16.33 4.34
CA GLY A 121 -0.01 15.14 3.51
C GLY A 121 -0.84 14.06 4.22
N LEU A 122 -0.89 14.07 5.56
CA LEU A 122 -1.53 13.02 6.34
C LEU A 122 -3.07 13.05 6.18
N LEU A 123 -3.62 11.95 5.68
CA LEU A 123 -5.06 11.75 5.46
C LEU A 123 -5.68 10.80 6.49
N ALA A 124 -4.95 9.78 6.88
CA ALA A 124 -5.30 8.87 7.96
C ALA A 124 -4.01 8.20 8.47
N GLU A 125 -4.12 7.50 9.60
CA GLU A 125 -3.08 6.64 10.12
C GLU A 125 -3.75 5.53 10.94
N ALA A 126 -3.33 4.29 10.74
CA ALA A 126 -3.74 3.18 11.57
C ALA A 126 -2.58 2.38 12.15
N LEU A 127 -2.79 1.86 13.36
CA LEU A 127 -1.78 1.11 14.11
C LEU A 127 -2.38 -0.15 14.74
N PRO A 128 -1.64 -1.27 14.72
CA PRO A 128 -2.07 -2.52 15.33
C PRO A 128 -2.06 -2.44 16.86
N ILE A 129 -3.00 -3.16 17.49
CA ILE A 129 -3.04 -3.38 18.94
C ILE A 129 -3.07 -4.89 19.17
N SER A 130 -1.97 -5.44 19.70
CA SER A 130 -1.92 -6.86 20.08
C SER A 130 -2.41 -7.09 21.52
N LEU A 131 -3.19 -8.15 21.71
CA LEU A 131 -3.64 -8.59 23.04
C LEU A 131 -2.61 -9.50 23.72
N ALA A 132 -1.94 -10.35 22.95
CA ALA A 132 -0.90 -11.25 23.43
C ALA A 132 0.41 -11.08 22.63
N ALA A 133 1.52 -11.51 23.22
CA ALA A 133 2.78 -11.59 22.50
C ALA A 133 2.67 -12.66 21.40
N ASP A 134 3.29 -12.39 20.25
CA ASP A 134 3.43 -13.35 19.14
C ASP A 134 2.09 -13.84 18.53
N THR A 135 0.99 -13.12 18.75
CA THR A 135 -0.32 -13.41 18.16
C THR A 135 -0.74 -12.34 17.17
N ARG A 136 -1.56 -12.73 16.19
CA ARG A 136 -2.20 -11.81 15.24
C ARG A 136 -2.93 -10.69 15.98
N PRO A 137 -2.70 -9.40 15.67
CA PRO A 137 -3.47 -8.30 16.25
C PRO A 137 -4.95 -8.47 15.91
N PRO A 138 -5.84 -8.60 16.91
CA PRO A 138 -7.28 -8.63 16.67
C PRO A 138 -7.88 -7.22 16.62
N LEU A 139 -7.09 -6.21 17.02
CA LEU A 139 -7.51 -4.82 17.15
C LEU A 139 -6.54 -3.89 16.42
N ALA A 140 -7.06 -2.78 15.93
CA ALA A 140 -6.28 -1.62 15.52
C ALA A 140 -7.01 -0.33 15.88
N ILE A 141 -6.26 0.76 15.95
CA ILE A 141 -6.83 2.11 15.97
C ILE A 141 -6.58 2.77 14.62
N MET A 142 -7.50 3.64 14.22
CA MET A 142 -7.36 4.48 13.05
C MET A 142 -7.75 5.91 13.40
N SER A 143 -6.90 6.86 13.05
CA SER A 143 -7.21 8.29 13.09
C SER A 143 -7.38 8.80 11.66
N ILE A 144 -8.32 9.72 11.44
CA ILE A 144 -8.63 10.26 10.12
C ILE A 144 -8.45 11.78 10.17
N CYS A 145 -7.71 12.32 9.19
CA CYS A 145 -7.48 13.74 8.97
C CYS A 145 -8.31 14.22 7.75
N PRO A 146 -9.63 14.45 7.90
CA PRO A 146 -10.47 14.88 6.78
C PRO A 146 -10.02 16.24 6.23
N ARG A 147 -10.09 16.39 4.91
CA ARG A 147 -9.77 17.62 4.16
C ARG A 147 -10.83 17.89 3.12
N ASP A 148 -11.23 19.16 3.00
CA ASP A 148 -12.32 19.58 2.10
C ASP A 148 -11.95 19.61 0.61
N ARG A 149 -10.70 19.32 0.21
CA ARG A 149 -10.19 19.71 -1.12
C ARG A 149 -9.23 18.76 -1.84
N HIS A 150 -9.03 17.54 -1.36
CA HIS A 150 -8.19 16.58 -2.08
C HIS A 150 -9.04 15.46 -2.69
N PRO A 151 -8.94 15.19 -4.00
CA PRO A 151 -9.49 13.99 -4.59
C PRO A 151 -8.69 12.81 -4.04
N VAL A 152 -9.14 12.25 -2.92
CA VAL A 152 -8.53 11.10 -2.27
C VAL A 152 -9.26 9.85 -2.73
N PRO A 153 -8.55 8.81 -3.20
CA PRO A 153 -9.16 7.51 -3.43
C PRO A 153 -9.44 6.85 -2.07
N PHE A 154 -10.56 7.22 -1.40
CA PHE A 154 -10.85 6.74 -0.03
C PHE A 154 -10.86 5.21 0.08
N PHE A 155 -11.23 4.50 -0.99
CA PHE A 155 -11.15 3.04 -1.03
C PHE A 155 -9.73 2.54 -0.74
N ASP A 156 -8.75 3.09 -1.43
CA ASP A 156 -7.34 2.74 -1.27
C ASP A 156 -6.79 3.28 0.04
N LEU A 157 -7.19 4.48 0.47
CA LEU A 157 -6.81 5.01 1.79
C LEU A 157 -7.19 4.04 2.91
N PHE A 158 -8.45 3.60 2.95
CA PHE A 158 -8.88 2.67 3.98
C PHE A 158 -8.19 1.32 3.87
N ARG A 159 -7.91 0.83 2.66
CA ARG A 159 -7.15 -0.43 2.51
C ARG A 159 -5.72 -0.29 3.00
N HIS A 160 -5.04 0.78 2.62
CA HIS A 160 -3.70 1.12 3.06
C HIS A 160 -3.61 1.15 4.60
N GLU A 161 -4.49 1.92 5.25
CA GLU A 161 -4.49 2.04 6.70
C GLU A 161 -4.87 0.73 7.39
N ILE A 162 -5.89 0.01 6.92
CA ILE A 162 -6.28 -1.26 7.52
C ILE A 162 -5.13 -2.29 7.41
N LEU A 163 -4.35 -2.28 6.33
CA LEU A 163 -3.14 -3.11 6.21
C LEU A 163 -2.09 -2.75 7.27
N HIS A 164 -1.85 -1.47 7.57
CA HIS A 164 -1.02 -1.07 8.70
C HIS A 164 -1.60 -1.53 10.04
N GLY A 165 -2.91 -1.41 10.23
CA GLY A 165 -3.61 -1.95 11.40
C GLY A 165 -3.45 -3.47 11.55
N MET A 166 -3.32 -4.21 10.44
CA MET A 166 -3.01 -5.64 10.42
C MET A 166 -1.52 -5.93 10.67
N GLY A 167 -0.69 -4.89 10.78
CA GLY A 167 0.73 -4.98 11.10
C GLY A 167 1.66 -4.88 9.90
N TYR A 168 1.16 -4.58 8.69
CA TYR A 168 1.99 -4.44 7.48
C TYR A 168 3.19 -3.52 7.76
N GLY A 169 4.40 -4.05 7.58
CA GLY A 169 5.66 -3.30 7.78
C GLY A 169 5.97 -2.89 9.22
N LEU A 170 5.16 -3.30 10.22
CA LEU A 170 5.28 -2.83 11.61
C LEU A 170 5.56 -3.94 12.63
N ILE A 171 5.10 -5.18 12.42
CA ILE A 171 5.19 -6.24 13.43
C ILE A 171 5.88 -7.50 12.90
N ILE A 172 7.12 -7.76 13.33
CA ILE A 172 7.79 -9.08 13.20
C ILE A 172 8.73 -9.33 14.41
N ASP A 173 8.80 -10.60 14.85
CA ASP A 173 9.64 -11.11 15.95
C ASP A 173 11.10 -10.65 15.81
N LYS A 174 11.57 -9.86 16.78
CA LYS A 174 12.94 -9.34 16.78
C LYS A 174 14.01 -10.40 17.08
N SER A 175 13.62 -11.58 17.58
CA SER A 175 14.58 -12.60 18.02
C SER A 175 15.22 -13.41 16.87
N LYS A 176 14.67 -13.33 15.65
CA LYS A 176 15.16 -14.03 14.44
C LYS A 176 15.40 -13.12 13.23
N LEU A 177 15.54 -11.81 13.47
CA LEU A 177 15.68 -10.81 12.42
C LEU A 177 16.84 -11.11 11.45
N THR A 178 16.53 -11.33 10.17
CA THR A 178 17.42 -10.95 9.08
C THR A 178 17.25 -9.45 8.82
N VAL A 179 17.71 -8.61 9.75
CA VAL A 179 17.72 -7.15 9.54
C VAL A 179 18.47 -6.87 8.24
N LYS A 180 17.77 -6.33 7.25
CA LYS A 180 18.46 -5.84 6.06
C LYS A 180 19.03 -4.47 6.38
N LYS A 181 20.37 -4.39 6.32
CA LYS A 181 21.10 -3.14 6.52
C LYS A 181 20.77 -2.20 5.37
N SER A 182 20.50 -0.94 5.69
CA SER A 182 20.44 0.13 4.71
C SER A 182 21.76 0.25 3.95
N GLU A 183 21.68 0.64 2.69
CA GLU A 183 22.83 0.79 1.81
C GLU A 183 23.08 2.26 1.47
N LYS A 184 24.32 2.71 1.65
CA LYS A 184 24.77 4.03 1.18
C LYS A 184 25.22 3.92 -0.26
N TYR A 185 24.73 4.83 -1.10
CA TYR A 185 25.11 4.88 -2.52
C TYR A 185 25.19 6.33 -3.01
N THR A 186 25.71 6.51 -4.22
CA THR A 186 25.79 7.82 -4.87
C THR A 186 24.68 7.96 -5.90
N TRP A 187 23.71 8.83 -5.64
CA TRP A 187 22.68 9.21 -6.60
C TRP A 187 23.27 10.14 -7.66
N LYS A 188 23.49 9.63 -8.88
CA LYS A 188 24.05 10.44 -9.96
C LYS A 188 23.01 11.33 -10.63
N THR A 189 23.44 12.52 -11.00
CA THR A 189 22.68 13.52 -11.74
C THR A 189 23.52 13.99 -12.94
N PRO A 190 22.95 14.77 -13.88
CA PRO A 190 23.73 15.37 -14.95
C PRO A 190 24.91 16.26 -14.48
N LYS A 191 24.90 16.72 -13.22
CA LYS A 191 25.89 17.67 -12.68
C LYS A 191 26.82 17.10 -11.61
N GLY A 192 26.73 15.80 -11.33
CA GLY A 192 27.51 15.15 -10.27
C GLY A 192 26.69 14.17 -9.46
N GLY A 193 27.25 13.67 -8.36
CA GLY A 193 26.59 12.71 -7.46
C GLY A 193 26.23 13.33 -6.11
N GLN A 194 25.14 12.85 -5.50
CA GLN A 194 24.79 13.14 -4.12
C GLN A 194 24.81 11.85 -3.30
N PRO A 195 25.24 11.87 -2.02
CA PRO A 195 25.04 10.73 -1.13
C PRO A 195 23.55 10.45 -0.94
N ALA A 196 23.18 9.17 -0.96
CA ALA A 196 21.82 8.70 -0.73
C ALA A 196 21.86 7.42 0.12
N ILE A 197 20.77 7.13 0.81
CA ILE A 197 20.64 5.92 1.63
C ILE A 197 19.35 5.22 1.27
N ARG A 198 19.45 4.01 0.70
CA ARG A 198 18.27 3.16 0.48
C ARG A 198 18.02 2.28 1.69
N HIS A 199 16.76 2.18 2.07
CA HIS A 199 16.29 1.32 3.14
C HIS A 199 15.62 0.09 2.51
N TYR A 200 15.68 -1.04 3.20
CA TYR A 200 15.00 -2.26 2.78
C TYR A 200 13.99 -2.64 3.83
N LEU A 201 12.83 -3.15 3.40
CA LEU A 201 11.91 -3.83 4.28
C LEU A 201 12.64 -4.97 4.97
N ASP A 202 12.34 -5.15 6.25
CA ASP A 202 12.79 -6.33 6.96
C ASP A 202 11.93 -7.54 6.53
N PHE A 203 12.49 -8.75 6.56
CA PHE A 203 11.77 -10.02 6.33
C PHE A 203 11.10 -10.20 4.97
N ASP A 204 11.68 -9.59 3.94
CA ASP A 204 11.11 -9.60 2.62
C ASP A 204 11.36 -10.89 1.82
N ASP A 205 12.05 -11.93 2.29
CA ASP A 205 12.61 -12.97 1.39
C ASP A 205 11.61 -13.57 0.38
N PHE A 206 10.34 -13.74 0.80
CA PHE A 206 9.27 -14.17 -0.09
C PHE A 206 8.85 -13.06 -1.07
N ALA A 207 8.64 -11.84 -0.57
CA ALA A 207 8.34 -10.67 -1.39
C ALA A 207 9.49 -10.29 -2.33
N LEU A 208 10.74 -10.50 -1.91
CA LEU A 208 11.96 -10.34 -2.68
C LEU A 208 11.94 -11.28 -3.86
N LYS A 209 11.55 -12.55 -3.69
CA LYS A 209 11.38 -13.46 -4.84
C LYS A 209 10.36 -12.90 -5.84
N VAL A 210 9.19 -12.45 -5.36
CA VAL A 210 8.15 -11.87 -6.21
C VAL A 210 8.65 -10.62 -6.94
N ALA A 211 9.34 -9.72 -6.22
CA ALA A 211 9.89 -8.48 -6.76
C ALA A 211 11.04 -8.74 -7.76
N LYS A 212 11.94 -9.71 -7.49
CA LYS A 212 12.97 -10.15 -8.45
C LYS A 212 12.35 -10.60 -9.76
N ASP A 213 11.27 -11.35 -9.69
CA ASP A 213 10.54 -11.84 -10.86
C ASP A 213 9.78 -10.73 -11.60
N HIS A 214 9.23 -9.75 -10.88
CA HIS A 214 8.55 -8.57 -11.43
C HIS A 214 9.52 -7.66 -12.18
N PHE A 215 10.62 -7.27 -11.53
CA PHE A 215 11.61 -6.37 -12.13
C PHE A 215 12.59 -7.08 -13.07
N LYS A 216 12.67 -8.42 -13.06
CA LYS A 216 13.72 -9.20 -13.75
C LYS A 216 15.13 -8.85 -13.28
N CYS A 217 15.30 -8.73 -11.96
CA CYS A 217 16.59 -8.46 -11.35
C CYS A 217 16.94 -9.52 -10.30
N GLN A 218 17.72 -10.55 -10.66
CA GLN A 218 18.03 -11.63 -9.71
C GLN A 218 19.04 -11.23 -8.60
N THR A 219 19.80 -10.15 -8.82
CA THR A 219 20.78 -9.61 -7.86
C THR A 219 20.18 -8.65 -6.85
N MET A 220 18.86 -8.42 -6.87
CA MET A 220 18.17 -7.59 -5.89
C MET A 220 18.44 -8.13 -4.48
N VAL A 221 18.89 -7.26 -3.57
CA VAL A 221 19.28 -7.65 -2.21
C VAL A 221 18.13 -7.52 -1.20
N GLY A 222 17.14 -6.70 -1.52
CA GLY A 222 15.92 -6.51 -0.74
C GLY A 222 14.87 -5.67 -1.49
N VAL A 223 13.65 -5.66 -0.96
CA VAL A 223 12.50 -4.84 -1.34
C VAL A 223 12.69 -3.48 -0.69
N GLU A 224 12.82 -2.43 -1.50
CA GLU A 224 13.14 -1.09 -0.99
C GLU A 224 11.97 -0.49 -0.22
N ALA A 225 12.30 0.10 0.92
CA ALA A 225 11.36 0.81 1.78
C ALA A 225 11.54 2.32 1.63
N ASP A 226 10.45 3.07 1.81
CA ASP A 226 10.46 4.52 1.62
C ASP A 226 11.40 5.27 2.58
N GLY A 227 11.62 4.72 3.77
CA GLY A 227 12.52 5.31 4.74
C GLY A 227 12.91 4.39 5.89
N GLU A 228 13.56 4.96 6.90
CA GLU A 228 14.10 4.24 8.05
C GLU A 228 13.03 3.50 8.87
N ARG A 229 11.77 3.97 8.83
CA ARG A 229 10.64 3.30 9.49
C ARG A 229 10.29 1.97 8.87
N LYS A 230 10.68 1.73 7.60
CA LYS A 230 10.48 0.47 6.88
C LYS A 230 9.04 -0.05 6.88
N ASN A 231 8.05 0.86 6.92
CA ASN A 231 6.64 0.52 6.97
C ASN A 231 5.93 0.65 5.62
N HIS A 232 6.48 1.41 4.68
CA HIS A 232 5.97 1.55 3.30
C HIS A 232 6.98 1.02 2.28
N LEU A 233 6.47 0.63 1.12
CA LEU A 233 7.27 0.43 -0.08
C LEU A 233 7.79 1.78 -0.58
N ASN A 234 9.01 1.81 -1.11
CA ASN A 234 9.56 3.02 -1.69
C ASN A 234 8.76 3.47 -2.92
N GLU A 235 8.19 4.67 -2.88
CA GLU A 235 7.33 5.17 -3.95
C GLU A 235 8.07 5.24 -5.29
N TYR A 236 9.32 5.69 -5.30
CA TYR A 236 10.10 5.74 -6.55
C TYR A 236 10.26 4.37 -7.22
N ILE A 237 10.44 3.29 -6.46
CA ILE A 237 10.61 1.93 -7.00
C ILE A 237 9.27 1.25 -7.30
N PHE A 238 8.23 1.54 -6.54
CA PHE A 238 6.96 0.79 -6.59
C PHE A 238 5.77 1.58 -7.16
N GLY A 239 5.87 2.90 -7.31
CA GLY A 239 4.87 3.76 -7.95
C GLY A 239 3.48 3.61 -7.33
N ASN A 240 2.51 3.26 -8.17
CA ASN A 240 1.11 3.09 -7.80
C ASN A 240 0.78 1.80 -7.02
N GLU A 241 1.75 1.26 -6.27
CA GLU A 241 1.49 0.13 -5.36
C GLU A 241 0.73 0.63 -4.13
N LEU A 242 -0.25 -0.11 -3.65
CA LEU A 242 -1.13 0.31 -2.55
C LEU A 242 -0.38 0.71 -1.27
N MET A 243 0.80 0.14 -1.01
CA MET A 243 1.57 0.34 0.22
C MET A 243 2.77 1.28 0.04
N THR A 244 2.79 2.13 -0.99
CA THR A 244 3.66 3.32 -1.06
C THR A 244 3.06 4.46 -0.22
N THR A 245 3.85 5.51 0.01
CA THR A 245 3.44 6.67 0.83
C THR A 245 2.37 7.55 0.18
N ASP A 246 2.38 7.64 -1.14
CA ASP A 246 1.49 8.52 -1.89
C ASP A 246 0.43 7.71 -2.65
N LEU A 247 -0.83 7.95 -2.33
CA LEU A 247 -1.96 7.31 -3.02
C LEU A 247 -2.34 8.10 -4.26
N GLU A 248 -2.21 7.47 -5.43
CA GLU A 248 -2.55 8.09 -6.71
C GLU A 248 -4.08 8.26 -6.86
N ALA A 249 -4.51 9.42 -7.36
CA ALA A 249 -5.94 9.72 -7.56
C ALA A 249 -6.64 8.77 -8.56
N SER A 250 -5.85 8.14 -9.42
CA SER A 250 -6.27 7.13 -10.40
C SER A 250 -6.47 5.73 -9.83
N GLY A 251 -6.04 5.51 -8.61
CA GLY A 251 -6.10 4.24 -7.91
C GLY A 251 -4.74 3.55 -7.80
N ASN A 252 -4.61 2.75 -6.76
CA ASN A 252 -3.42 2.04 -6.38
C ASN A 252 -3.69 0.53 -6.40
N ILE A 253 -2.65 -0.26 -6.63
CA ILE A 253 -2.78 -1.69 -6.85
C ILE A 253 -2.19 -2.46 -5.67
N PHE A 254 -3.00 -3.31 -5.04
CA PHE A 254 -2.48 -4.32 -4.13
C PHE A 254 -1.82 -5.44 -4.93
N SER A 255 -0.50 -5.37 -5.05
CA SER A 255 0.28 -6.28 -5.87
C SER A 255 0.58 -7.61 -5.17
N TYR A 256 1.12 -8.57 -5.93
CA TYR A 256 1.68 -9.79 -5.35
C TYR A 256 2.84 -9.52 -4.39
N ILE A 257 3.50 -8.36 -4.48
CA ILE A 257 4.60 -7.97 -3.59
C ILE A 257 4.03 -7.64 -2.20
N SER A 258 3.01 -6.78 -2.12
CA SER A 258 2.33 -6.48 -0.86
C SER A 258 1.59 -7.69 -0.27
N ALA A 259 0.99 -8.54 -1.12
CA ALA A 259 0.43 -9.81 -0.67
C ALA A 259 1.49 -10.73 -0.04
N ALA A 260 2.69 -10.80 -0.62
CA ALA A 260 3.81 -11.57 -0.09
C ALA A 260 4.34 -11.00 1.23
N ILE A 261 4.35 -9.68 1.39
CA ILE A 261 4.75 -8.99 2.63
C ILE A 261 3.76 -9.31 3.76
N ILE A 262 2.46 -9.08 3.55
CA ILE A 262 1.46 -9.29 4.61
C ILE A 262 1.31 -10.77 5.00
N GLU A 263 1.50 -11.71 4.07
CA GLU A 263 1.56 -13.14 4.40
C GLU A 263 2.77 -13.50 5.29
N ARG A 264 3.80 -12.65 5.33
CA ARG A 264 4.99 -12.80 6.18
C ARG A 264 5.01 -11.86 7.38
N THR A 265 4.00 -11.01 7.54
CA THR A 265 3.77 -10.22 8.75
C THR A 265 3.23 -11.13 9.84
N TYR A 266 4.11 -11.60 10.71
CA TYR A 266 3.75 -12.28 11.95
C TYR A 266 4.88 -12.21 12.96
N ASN A 267 4.53 -12.38 14.22
CA ASN A 267 5.46 -12.58 15.31
C ASN A 267 5.30 -14.03 15.82
N GLY A 268 6.39 -14.72 16.15
CA GLY A 268 6.37 -16.14 16.49
C GLY A 268 6.52 -17.10 15.30
N LYS A 269 5.91 -18.29 15.39
CA LYS A 269 6.09 -19.39 14.42
C LYS A 269 4.96 -19.53 13.41
N GLU A 270 3.80 -18.93 13.67
CA GLU A 270 2.59 -19.16 12.89
C GLU A 270 2.27 -17.97 11.98
N GLN A 271 1.91 -18.27 10.74
CA GLN A 271 1.44 -17.28 9.78
C GLN A 271 0.07 -16.73 10.22
N TRP A 272 -0.05 -15.41 10.28
CA TRP A 272 -1.31 -14.76 10.70
C TRP A 272 -2.35 -14.66 9.60
N TYR A 273 -1.91 -14.40 8.37
CA TYR A 273 -2.78 -14.10 7.24
C TYR A 273 -2.45 -15.00 6.07
N LYS A 274 -3.48 -15.54 5.43
CA LYS A 274 -3.38 -16.19 4.13
C LYS A 274 -4.16 -15.36 3.12
N VAL A 275 -3.49 -14.86 2.08
CA VAL A 275 -4.14 -14.06 1.05
C VAL A 275 -4.84 -14.99 0.04
N ASN A 276 -6.07 -14.65 -0.31
CA ASN A 276 -6.84 -15.32 -1.35
C ASN A 276 -6.32 -14.89 -2.73
N GLN A 277 -5.30 -15.61 -3.20
CA GLN A 277 -4.62 -15.35 -4.47
C GLN A 277 -5.59 -15.32 -5.67
N THR A 278 -6.62 -16.16 -5.67
CA THR A 278 -7.63 -16.19 -6.74
C THR A 278 -8.43 -14.89 -6.78
N PHE A 279 -8.86 -14.39 -5.62
CA PHE A 279 -9.62 -13.14 -5.53
C PHE A 279 -8.77 -11.94 -5.95
N ILE A 280 -7.56 -11.80 -5.41
CA ILE A 280 -6.70 -10.64 -5.72
C ILE A 280 -6.09 -10.71 -7.13
N HIS A 281 -6.11 -11.86 -7.81
CA HIS A 281 -5.47 -12.03 -9.13
C HIS A 281 -5.91 -10.97 -10.14
N ALA A 282 -7.20 -10.67 -10.18
CA ALA A 282 -7.76 -9.70 -11.10
C ALA A 282 -7.14 -8.31 -10.93
N GLU A 283 -6.83 -7.90 -9.70
CA GLU A 283 -6.17 -6.63 -9.37
C GLU A 283 -4.64 -6.74 -9.49
N ALA A 284 -4.03 -7.69 -8.76
CA ALA A 284 -2.58 -7.83 -8.64
C ALA A 284 -1.87 -8.07 -9.98
N SER A 285 -2.51 -8.73 -10.95
CA SER A 285 -1.95 -8.96 -12.29
C SER A 285 -1.87 -7.70 -13.17
N GLN A 286 -2.62 -6.64 -12.80
CA GLN A 286 -2.62 -5.34 -13.47
C GLN A 286 -1.43 -4.48 -13.05
N TYR A 287 -0.71 -4.83 -11.97
CA TYR A 287 0.48 -4.09 -11.57
C TYR A 287 1.59 -4.20 -12.63
N LYS A 288 1.84 -3.10 -13.36
CA LYS A 288 2.81 -3.01 -14.46
C LYS A 288 3.98 -2.07 -14.18
N PHE A 289 3.93 -1.26 -13.12
CA PHE A 289 4.94 -0.26 -12.83
C PHE A 289 6.35 -0.87 -12.84
N ALA A 290 7.23 -0.34 -13.70
CA ALA A 290 8.62 -0.79 -13.90
C ALA A 290 8.82 -2.31 -14.11
N LYS A 291 7.80 -3.01 -14.61
CA LYS A 291 7.87 -4.46 -14.86
C LYS A 291 8.92 -4.77 -15.92
N ASN A 292 9.82 -5.71 -15.62
CA ASN A 292 10.95 -6.13 -16.45
C ASN A 292 12.05 -5.07 -16.67
N PHE A 293 12.15 -4.04 -15.83
CA PHE A 293 13.12 -2.94 -16.01
C PHE A 293 14.58 -3.34 -15.73
N GLY A 294 14.79 -4.46 -15.05
CA GLY A 294 16.08 -5.02 -14.72
C GLY A 294 16.78 -4.29 -13.58
N CYS A 295 17.99 -4.73 -13.27
CA CYS A 295 18.73 -4.24 -12.11
C CYS A 295 19.22 -2.79 -12.24
N GLU A 296 19.37 -2.27 -13.45
CA GLU A 296 19.80 -0.87 -13.65
C GLU A 296 18.76 0.11 -13.09
N PHE A 297 17.46 -0.16 -13.25
CA PHE A 297 16.39 0.65 -12.68
C PHE A 297 16.47 0.71 -11.15
N LEU A 298 16.70 -0.44 -10.52
CA LEU A 298 16.71 -0.56 -9.07
C LEU A 298 18.01 0.01 -8.48
N THR A 299 19.16 -0.23 -9.09
CA THR A 299 20.47 0.06 -8.49
C THR A 299 21.02 1.44 -8.85
N LYS A 300 20.52 2.09 -9.90
CA LYS A 300 21.03 3.38 -10.37
C LYS A 300 20.07 4.52 -10.07
N SER A 301 20.54 5.75 -10.24
CA SER A 301 19.62 6.87 -10.32
C SER A 301 18.78 6.76 -11.59
N CYS A 302 17.58 7.33 -11.54
CA CYS A 302 16.71 7.45 -12.69
C CYS A 302 17.41 8.13 -13.89
N PHE A 303 18.34 9.07 -13.66
CA PHE A 303 19.14 9.70 -14.72
C PHE A 303 20.04 8.68 -15.41
N GLU A 304 20.73 7.84 -14.64
CA GLU A 304 21.57 6.78 -15.17
C GLU A 304 20.73 5.74 -15.93
N PHE A 305 19.58 5.35 -15.38
CA PHE A 305 18.65 4.43 -16.03
C PHE A 305 18.15 4.96 -17.37
N ILE A 306 17.63 6.19 -17.43
CA ILE A 306 17.15 6.82 -18.67
C ILE A 306 18.28 6.88 -19.70
N ASN A 307 19.48 7.34 -19.31
CA ASN A 307 20.61 7.38 -20.24
C ASN A 307 21.02 5.98 -20.74
N HIS A 308 20.92 4.96 -19.87
CA HIS A 308 21.22 3.59 -20.25
C HIS A 308 20.22 3.09 -21.30
N VAL A 309 18.91 3.27 -21.06
CA VAL A 309 17.87 2.85 -22.00
C VAL A 309 18.00 3.61 -23.33
N GLU A 310 18.12 4.95 -23.29
CA GLU A 310 18.28 5.80 -24.49
C GLU A 310 19.49 5.41 -25.35
N ARG A 311 20.62 5.02 -24.73
CA ARG A 311 21.83 4.59 -25.46
C ARG A 311 21.74 3.18 -26.02
N SER A 312 20.98 2.32 -25.37
CA SER A 312 20.95 0.90 -25.70
C SER A 312 20.15 0.59 -26.97
N ASN A 313 19.43 1.56 -27.55
CA ASN A 313 18.46 1.38 -28.64
C ASN A 313 17.48 0.21 -28.39
N ASN A 314 17.34 -0.22 -27.15
CA ASN A 314 16.39 -1.24 -26.77
C ASN A 314 15.01 -0.63 -26.86
N SER A 315 14.07 -1.31 -27.52
CA SER A 315 12.65 -1.00 -27.54
C SER A 315 11.96 -1.09 -26.16
N ARG A 316 12.74 -1.09 -25.07
CA ARG A 316 12.23 -1.08 -23.70
C ARG A 316 11.58 0.27 -23.44
N THR A 317 10.38 0.24 -22.87
CA THR A 317 9.69 1.44 -22.44
C THR A 317 10.51 2.11 -21.32
N ILE A 318 10.55 3.45 -21.34
CA ILE A 318 11.19 4.26 -20.28
C ILE A 318 10.16 4.60 -19.18
N GLU A 319 8.88 4.25 -19.40
CA GLU A 319 7.73 4.46 -18.51
C GLU A 319 7.94 3.89 -17.09
N PRO A 320 7.77 4.68 -16.02
CA PRO A 320 7.00 5.91 -15.96
C PRO A 320 7.79 7.16 -16.35
N PHE A 321 9.10 7.05 -16.60
CA PHE A 321 9.92 8.22 -16.90
C PHE A 321 9.74 8.71 -18.32
N CYS A 322 9.99 10.00 -18.51
CA CYS A 322 10.09 10.61 -19.81
C CYS A 322 11.50 10.52 -20.38
N SER A 323 11.59 10.15 -21.64
CA SER A 323 12.76 10.27 -22.50
C SER A 323 12.74 11.58 -23.31
N ARG A 324 13.89 11.95 -23.87
CA ARG A 324 13.97 13.10 -24.80
C ARG A 324 13.16 12.90 -26.10
N ASN A 325 12.79 11.66 -26.42
CA ASN A 325 12.08 11.27 -27.63
C ASN A 325 10.56 11.22 -27.44
N ASP A 326 10.05 11.46 -26.22
CA ASP A 326 8.63 11.24 -25.89
C ASP A 326 7.68 12.34 -26.39
N LYS A 327 8.20 13.33 -27.12
CA LYS A 327 7.40 14.45 -27.68
C LYS A 327 6.25 13.98 -28.59
N ASN A 328 6.34 12.75 -29.11
CA ASN A 328 5.39 12.11 -30.01
C ASN A 328 4.84 10.78 -29.47
N MET A 329 4.88 10.54 -28.16
CA MET A 329 4.31 9.33 -27.56
C MET A 329 2.91 9.63 -26.99
N CYS A 330 2.00 8.68 -27.17
CA CYS A 330 0.63 8.74 -26.72
C CYS A 330 0.23 7.41 -26.09
N TYR A 331 -0.66 7.48 -25.11
CA TYR A 331 -1.35 6.31 -24.59
C TYR A 331 -2.62 6.03 -25.37
N GLY A 332 -2.80 4.79 -25.80
CA GLY A 332 -4.03 4.35 -26.45
C GLY A 332 -4.38 2.91 -26.08
N PRO A 333 -5.65 2.50 -26.27
CA PRO A 333 -6.01 1.10 -26.17
C PRO A 333 -5.35 0.30 -27.31
N PRO A 334 -5.02 -0.98 -27.10
CA PRO A 334 -4.39 -1.81 -28.13
C PRO A 334 -5.27 -1.86 -29.38
N GLY A 335 -4.70 -1.52 -30.54
CA GLY A 335 -5.38 -1.60 -31.83
C GLY A 335 -6.43 -0.50 -32.14
N LEU A 336 -6.50 0.59 -31.37
CA LEU A 336 -7.48 1.67 -31.58
C LEU A 336 -6.82 3.06 -31.81
N PRO A 337 -6.60 3.47 -33.08
CA PRO A 337 -5.91 4.73 -33.45
C PRO A 337 -6.57 6.01 -32.94
N SER A 338 -7.86 6.00 -32.62
CA SER A 338 -8.66 7.24 -32.49
C SER A 338 -8.75 7.82 -31.07
N ARG A 339 -8.19 7.16 -30.05
CA ARG A 339 -8.29 7.59 -28.63
C ARG A 339 -6.91 7.62 -27.97
N HIS A 340 -6.07 8.52 -28.45
CA HIS A 340 -4.70 8.68 -27.97
C HIS A 340 -4.59 9.90 -27.07
N LEU A 341 -4.11 9.70 -25.84
CA LEU A 341 -3.79 10.77 -24.90
C LEU A 341 -2.30 11.03 -24.96
N LYS A 342 -1.91 12.26 -25.33
CA LYS A 342 -0.51 12.64 -25.40
C LYS A 342 0.15 12.43 -24.03
N ALA A 343 1.31 11.78 -24.02
CA ALA A 343 2.13 11.67 -22.82
C ALA A 343 2.56 13.09 -22.42
N ASP A 344 2.00 13.60 -21.33
CA ASP A 344 2.42 14.90 -20.77
C ASP A 344 3.54 14.68 -19.76
N CYS A 345 4.72 15.16 -20.13
CA CYS A 345 5.91 15.08 -19.32
C CYS A 345 5.99 16.32 -18.44
N THR A 346 5.38 16.24 -17.27
CA THR A 346 5.60 17.26 -16.25
C THR A 346 6.79 16.87 -15.38
N PRO A 347 7.75 17.78 -15.13
CA PRO A 347 8.66 17.58 -14.02
C PRO A 347 7.83 17.42 -12.73
N LEU A 348 8.22 16.48 -11.86
CA LEU A 348 7.72 16.43 -10.49
C LEU A 348 7.81 17.83 -9.90
N ASN A 349 6.70 18.28 -9.32
CA ASN A 349 6.50 19.68 -8.98
C ASN A 349 7.54 20.09 -7.93
N VAL A 350 8.51 20.94 -8.31
CA VAL A 350 9.61 21.45 -7.45
C VAL A 350 9.08 22.34 -6.29
N PHE A 351 7.76 22.45 -6.13
CA PHE A 351 7.09 23.26 -5.12
C PHE A 351 6.84 22.53 -3.80
N SER A 352 6.90 21.20 -3.76
CA SER A 352 7.16 20.55 -2.49
C SER A 352 8.66 20.58 -2.28
N GLN A 353 9.13 21.13 -1.16
CA GLN A 353 10.52 20.97 -0.72
C GLN A 353 10.84 19.50 -0.34
N GLN A 354 10.06 18.55 -0.87
CA GLN A 354 10.22 17.13 -0.62
C GLN A 354 11.51 16.69 -1.31
N VAL A 355 12.40 16.25 -0.45
CA VAL A 355 13.61 15.53 -0.78
C VAL A 355 13.18 14.32 -1.61
N ALA A 356 13.84 14.01 -2.73
CA ALA A 356 13.58 12.74 -3.39
C ALA A 356 13.89 11.61 -2.40
N ASP A 357 13.11 10.52 -2.45
CA ASP A 357 13.26 9.37 -1.55
C ASP A 357 14.74 9.02 -1.38
N ASN A 358 15.14 8.65 -0.17
CA ASN A 358 16.53 8.36 0.22
C ASN A 358 17.40 9.59 0.56
N GLY A 359 16.80 10.74 0.87
CA GLY A 359 17.52 11.90 1.41
C GLY A 359 18.18 12.80 0.37
N VAL A 360 17.85 12.61 -0.92
CA VAL A 360 18.43 13.38 -2.04
C VAL A 360 17.76 14.75 -2.18
N LYS A 361 18.52 15.82 -1.90
CA LYS A 361 17.98 17.18 -1.88
C LYS A 361 17.84 17.79 -3.28
N PRO A 362 16.81 18.63 -3.52
CA PRO A 362 16.78 19.53 -4.66
C PRO A 362 18.04 20.40 -4.73
N THR A 363 18.78 20.36 -5.84
CA THR A 363 19.85 21.35 -6.07
C THR A 363 19.23 22.69 -6.44
N TYR A 364 19.26 23.66 -5.53
CA TYR A 364 18.79 25.03 -5.77
C TYR A 364 19.54 25.71 -6.95
N GLY A 365 18.82 26.45 -7.80
CA GLY A 365 19.40 27.38 -8.78
C GLY A 365 19.19 27.09 -10.29
N PHE A 366 18.01 26.61 -10.73
CA PHE A 366 17.74 26.41 -12.17
C PHE A 366 16.57 27.24 -12.70
N SER A 367 16.83 28.02 -13.75
CA SER A 367 15.80 28.66 -14.57
C SER A 367 14.95 27.61 -15.30
N SER A 368 13.70 27.99 -15.54
CA SER A 368 12.50 27.21 -15.83
C SER A 368 12.48 26.30 -17.07
N GLN A 369 13.61 26.03 -17.72
CA GLN A 369 13.66 25.14 -18.90
C GLN A 369 14.75 24.06 -18.84
N ILE A 370 15.71 24.16 -17.91
CA ILE A 370 16.81 23.18 -17.75
C ILE A 370 16.66 22.40 -16.42
N SER A 371 15.75 22.83 -15.54
CA SER A 371 15.39 22.15 -14.28
C SER A 371 14.73 20.78 -14.48
N GLN A 372 14.24 20.50 -15.69
CA GLN A 372 13.41 19.33 -16.00
C GLN A 372 14.18 18.00 -16.14
N ARG A 373 15.51 18.03 -16.18
CA ARG A 373 16.36 16.84 -16.40
C ARG A 373 16.96 16.22 -15.13
N ARG A 374 16.54 16.65 -13.93
CA ARG A 374 17.21 16.27 -12.66
C ARG A 374 16.37 15.54 -11.62
N PHE A 375 15.06 15.44 -11.82
CA PHE A 375 14.14 14.73 -10.94
C PHE A 375 13.21 13.90 -11.81
N CYS A 376 13.83 12.97 -12.53
CA CYS A 376 13.31 12.14 -13.61
C CYS A 376 11.83 12.34 -13.90
N PRO A 377 11.51 13.16 -14.93
CA PRO A 377 10.14 13.51 -15.25
C PRO A 377 9.32 12.25 -15.41
N ILE A 378 8.22 12.13 -14.67
CA ILE A 378 7.25 11.05 -14.80
C ILE A 378 6.16 11.50 -15.76
N ILE A 379 5.66 10.59 -16.58
CA ILE A 379 4.53 10.85 -17.47
C ILE A 379 3.26 10.97 -16.62
N LYS A 380 2.73 12.18 -16.43
CA LYS A 380 1.61 12.45 -15.51
C LYS A 380 0.33 11.70 -15.85
N ASN A 381 0.15 11.41 -17.15
CA ASN A 381 -1.04 10.74 -17.66
C ASN A 381 -0.94 9.22 -17.51
N SER A 382 0.26 8.62 -17.40
CA SER A 382 0.43 7.17 -17.31
C SER A 382 -0.34 6.57 -16.13
N GLN A 383 -0.33 7.32 -15.03
CA GLN A 383 -0.95 6.96 -13.77
C GLN A 383 -2.48 7.02 -13.84
N ASN A 384 -3.05 7.95 -14.62
CA ASN A 384 -4.50 8.21 -14.71
C ASN A 384 -5.21 7.42 -15.83
N LEU A 385 -4.50 6.50 -16.46
CA LEU A 385 -5.02 5.78 -17.60
C LEU A 385 -5.48 4.38 -17.20
N PRO A 386 -6.52 3.85 -17.85
CA PRO A 386 -6.91 2.47 -17.64
C PRO A 386 -5.72 1.52 -17.85
N PRO A 387 -5.54 0.47 -17.02
CA PRO A 387 -4.37 -0.40 -17.04
C PRO A 387 -4.09 -1.12 -18.37
N ASN A 388 -5.06 -1.11 -19.29
CA ASN A 388 -4.92 -1.67 -20.63
C ASN A 388 -4.41 -0.66 -21.68
N TYR A 389 -4.16 0.60 -21.31
CA TYR A 389 -3.57 1.59 -22.22
C TYR A 389 -2.06 1.36 -22.32
N GLU A 390 -1.54 1.37 -23.54
CA GLU A 390 -0.11 1.18 -23.81
C GLU A 390 0.48 2.46 -24.40
N LEU A 391 1.73 2.76 -24.01
CA LEU A 391 2.48 3.87 -24.57
C LEU A 391 3.01 3.50 -25.95
N GLY A 392 2.61 4.25 -26.98
CA GLY A 392 3.07 4.05 -28.36
C GLY A 392 3.24 5.38 -29.11
N PRO A 393 3.70 5.34 -30.37
CA PRO A 393 3.74 6.53 -31.21
C PRO A 393 2.34 7.14 -31.36
N CYS A 394 2.23 8.46 -31.24
CA CYS A 394 0.98 9.16 -31.50
C CYS A 394 0.53 8.93 -32.97
N PRO A 395 -0.78 8.77 -33.23
CA PRO A 395 -1.31 8.69 -34.59
C PRO A 395 -0.86 9.89 -35.42
N GLY A 396 -0.33 9.64 -36.63
CA GLY A 396 0.15 10.69 -37.53
C GLY A 396 1.56 11.21 -37.24
N ALA A 397 2.30 10.62 -36.31
CA ALA A 397 3.72 10.95 -36.04
C ALA A 397 4.72 10.32 -37.03
N THR A 398 4.25 9.75 -38.15
CA THR A 398 5.12 9.35 -39.27
C THR A 398 5.57 10.60 -40.02
N GLY A 399 6.83 10.99 -39.82
CA GLY A 399 7.56 11.88 -40.73
C GLY A 399 7.97 11.16 -41.99
#